data_AF-A0A3Q0GU83-F1
#
_entry.id   AF-A0A3Q0GU83-F1
#
_cell.length_a   1.000
_cell.length_b   1.000
_cell.length_c   1.000
_cell.angle_alpha   90.00
_cell.angle_beta   90.00
_cell.angle_gamma   90.00
#
_symmetry.space_group_name_H-M   'P 1'
#
loop_
_entity.id
_entity.type
_entity.pdbx_description
1 polymer ?
#
loop_
_entity_poly.entity_id
_entity_poly.type
_entity_poly.pdbx_seq_one_letter_code
_entity_poly.pdbx_strand_id
1 'polypeptide(L)'
;MHLPLIILGLTAFIDISFSQSICYRNINGVDTTGASCQTARSEGLIYCGVPASEKIAEGDLTRMNKYKGIIKSAGRKLCVDPAVIAGIVSRESHAGAALTHDGWDERRNGFGLMQIDRRSYPQLTRPWNSEAHLIQGTQILVKMITAIQRKFPRWTKEQQLKGGISAYNAGPRNVQTYADMDIGTTHNDYANDVVARAQFYKKNGYLSEHYGKLMDVDTTGASIETGKQEGLSYGGVTASEKIAERDLKNLQKYETKIKNVGKKLGVDPALIAAIISRESHGGIVLKDGWGDRGNGFGLMQVDKRHHEIVGTWDSEEHITQGTEILCGMIKDIQKKFPQWTREQQLKGGISAYNAGPKNIQSYERMDIGTTKNDYANDVVARAKFYKRNGY
;
A
#
# COMPACT_ATOMS: atom_id res chain seq x y z
N MET A 1 -0.53 -51.77 38.66
CA MET A 1 -0.04 -50.37 38.58
C MET A 1 -0.44 -49.81 37.22
N HIS A 2 -1.51 -49.03 37.20
CA HIS A 2 -1.94 -48.29 36.01
C HIS A 2 -1.08 -47.03 35.88
N LEU A 3 -0.37 -46.89 34.75
CA LEU A 3 0.18 -45.60 34.32
C LEU A 3 -0.38 -45.26 32.93
N PRO A 4 -0.69 -43.98 32.66
CA PRO A 4 -1.69 -43.59 31.68
C PRO A 4 -1.11 -43.33 30.29
N LEU A 5 -1.98 -43.57 29.31
CA LEU A 5 -1.83 -43.26 27.90
C LEU A 5 -1.73 -41.73 27.72
N ILE A 6 -0.55 -41.20 27.40
CA ILE A 6 -0.39 -39.81 26.94
C ILE A 6 -0.66 -39.80 25.44
N ILE A 7 -1.85 -39.33 25.09
CA ILE A 7 -2.22 -38.99 23.71
C ILE A 7 -1.41 -37.74 23.33
N LEU A 8 -0.34 -37.94 22.55
CA LEU A 8 0.32 -36.84 21.84
C LEU A 8 -0.68 -36.28 20.81
N GLY A 9 -1.25 -35.12 21.14
CA GLY A 9 -2.01 -34.31 20.19
C GLY A 9 -1.09 -33.88 19.06
N LEU A 10 -1.30 -34.48 17.88
CA LEU A 10 -0.72 -34.07 16.62
C LEU A 10 -1.25 -32.65 16.30
N THR A 11 -0.52 -31.63 16.73
CA THR A 11 -0.73 -30.26 16.26
C THR A 11 -0.25 -30.23 14.81
N ALA A 12 -1.21 -30.18 13.88
CA ALA A 12 -0.93 -29.92 12.49
C ALA A 12 -0.37 -28.50 12.37
N PHE A 13 0.95 -28.37 12.44
CA PHE A 13 1.66 -27.20 11.94
C PHE A 13 1.34 -27.12 10.44
N ILE A 14 0.43 -26.22 10.08
CA ILE A 14 0.27 -25.80 8.70
C ILE A 14 1.59 -25.10 8.37
N ASP A 15 2.38 -25.78 7.55
CA ASP A 15 3.63 -25.31 6.99
C ASP A 15 3.36 -24.04 6.17
N ILE A 16 3.51 -22.86 6.77
CA ILE A 16 3.46 -21.56 6.08
C ILE A 16 4.83 -21.34 5.41
N SER A 17 5.19 -22.24 4.50
CA SER A 17 6.27 -22.05 3.56
C SER A 17 5.69 -21.57 2.21
N PHE A 18 4.82 -20.56 2.26
CA PHE A 18 4.44 -19.80 1.08
C PHE A 18 5.56 -18.81 0.75
N SER A 19 6.32 -19.14 -0.29
CA SER A 19 7.32 -18.28 -0.93
C SER A 19 6.89 -16.81 -0.93
N GLN A 20 7.70 -15.97 -0.30
CA GLN A 20 7.54 -14.51 -0.17
C GLN A 20 7.60 -13.73 -1.51
N SER A 21 7.39 -14.39 -2.67
CA SER A 21 7.56 -13.81 -4.01
C SER A 21 6.26 -13.45 -4.74
N ILE A 22 5.06 -13.72 -4.19
CA ILE A 22 3.81 -13.55 -4.94
C ILE A 22 2.84 -12.66 -4.18
N CYS A 23 3.12 -11.37 -4.17
CA CYS A 23 2.18 -10.40 -3.66
C CYS A 23 1.43 -9.72 -4.80
N TYR A 24 0.10 -9.75 -4.74
CA TYR A 24 -0.78 -9.20 -5.77
C TYR A 24 -1.05 -7.72 -5.49
N ARG A 25 -0.03 -6.88 -5.69
CA ARG A 25 0.06 -5.54 -5.07
C ARG A 25 -0.36 -4.36 -5.94
N ASN A 26 -0.47 -4.54 -7.26
CA ASN A 26 -0.76 -3.44 -8.17
C ASN A 26 -1.98 -3.72 -9.04
N ILE A 27 -3.16 -3.32 -8.56
CA ILE A 27 -4.40 -3.42 -9.33
C ILE A 27 -4.48 -2.43 -10.51
N ASN A 28 -3.65 -1.38 -10.52
CA ASN A 28 -3.65 -0.39 -11.60
C ASN A 28 -3.02 -0.93 -12.90
N GLY A 29 -2.27 -2.03 -12.82
CA GLY A 29 -1.71 -2.71 -14.00
C GLY A 29 -2.66 -3.71 -14.67
N VAL A 30 -3.85 -3.94 -14.09
CA VAL A 30 -4.83 -4.89 -14.61
C VAL A 30 -5.80 -4.18 -15.54
N ASP A 31 -5.90 -4.60 -16.79
CA ASP A 31 -6.89 -4.05 -17.72
C ASP A 31 -8.31 -4.42 -17.29
N THR A 32 -9.28 -3.57 -17.64
CA THR A 32 -10.69 -3.82 -17.34
C THR A 32 -11.61 -3.07 -18.30
N THR A 33 -12.72 -3.70 -18.66
CA THR A 33 -13.85 -3.06 -19.33
C THR A 33 -14.85 -2.42 -18.36
N GLY A 34 -14.72 -2.68 -17.06
CA GLY A 34 -15.63 -2.24 -16.00
C GLY A 34 -16.98 -2.97 -15.99
N ALA A 35 -17.98 -2.36 -15.37
CA ALA A 35 -19.31 -2.94 -15.22
C ALA A 35 -20.00 -3.14 -16.57
N SER A 36 -20.61 -4.30 -16.76
CA SER A 36 -21.59 -4.51 -17.83
C SER A 36 -22.78 -3.57 -17.63
N CYS A 37 -23.57 -3.40 -18.69
CA CYS A 37 -24.81 -2.67 -18.60
C CYS A 37 -25.88 -3.39 -17.75
N GLN A 38 -25.72 -4.70 -17.46
CA GLN A 38 -26.60 -5.39 -16.50
C GLN A 38 -26.32 -4.91 -15.08
N THR A 39 -25.06 -4.96 -14.65
CA THR A 39 -24.63 -4.43 -13.35
C THR A 39 -24.94 -2.95 -13.22
N ALA A 40 -24.62 -2.14 -14.22
CA ALA A 40 -24.87 -0.70 -14.14
C ALA A 40 -26.37 -0.36 -14.02
N ARG A 41 -27.24 -1.07 -14.75
CA ARG A 41 -28.70 -0.87 -14.68
C ARG A 41 -29.29 -1.30 -13.34
N SER A 42 -28.80 -2.39 -12.73
CA SER A 42 -29.25 -2.77 -11.37
C SER A 42 -28.93 -1.71 -10.32
N GLU A 43 -27.98 -0.84 -10.61
CA GLU A 43 -27.52 0.26 -9.76
C GLU A 43 -28.18 1.60 -10.14
N GLY A 44 -29.13 1.58 -11.09
CA GLY A 44 -29.83 2.78 -11.56
C GLY A 44 -29.03 3.68 -12.50
N LEU A 45 -27.91 3.21 -13.06
CA LEU A 45 -27.09 4.00 -13.98
C LEU A 45 -27.53 3.77 -15.45
N ILE A 46 -27.49 4.85 -16.24
CA ILE A 46 -27.84 4.83 -17.68
C ILE A 46 -26.62 4.61 -18.60
N TYR A 47 -25.44 4.40 -18.02
CA TYR A 47 -24.18 4.14 -18.71
C TYR A 47 -23.46 2.96 -18.06
N CYS A 48 -22.58 2.30 -18.82
CA CYS A 48 -21.81 1.13 -18.38
C CYS A 48 -20.31 1.37 -18.54
N GLY A 49 -19.52 0.34 -18.24
CA GLY A 49 -18.08 0.31 -18.33
C GLY A 49 -17.40 0.85 -17.07
N VAL A 50 -16.12 1.19 -17.20
CA VAL A 50 -15.29 1.70 -16.10
C VAL A 50 -15.93 2.89 -15.37
N PRO A 51 -16.51 3.92 -16.04
CA PRO A 51 -17.13 5.03 -15.34
C PRO A 51 -18.29 4.61 -14.42
N ALA A 52 -19.06 3.59 -14.80
CA ALA A 52 -20.15 3.08 -13.97
C ALA A 52 -19.61 2.39 -12.71
N SER A 53 -18.59 1.54 -12.86
CA SER A 53 -17.89 0.92 -11.72
C SER A 53 -17.33 1.96 -10.75
N GLU A 54 -16.65 2.99 -11.27
CA GLU A 54 -16.12 4.07 -10.42
C GLU A 54 -17.25 4.82 -9.71
N LYS A 55 -18.38 5.08 -10.36
CA LYS A 55 -19.54 5.75 -9.75
C LYS A 55 -20.16 4.92 -8.62
N ILE A 56 -20.29 3.61 -8.81
CA ILE A 56 -20.81 2.70 -7.79
C ILE A 56 -19.85 2.66 -6.58
N ALA A 57 -18.55 2.50 -6.85
CA ALA A 57 -17.53 2.50 -5.80
C ALA A 57 -17.46 3.82 -5.02
N GLU A 58 -17.69 4.95 -5.69
CA GLU A 58 -17.84 6.27 -5.08
C GLU A 58 -19.03 6.32 -4.12
N GLY A 59 -20.20 5.82 -4.54
CA GLY A 59 -21.39 5.74 -3.69
C GLY A 59 -21.19 4.88 -2.44
N ASP A 60 -20.32 3.87 -2.52
CA ASP A 60 -19.96 3.00 -1.40
C ASP A 60 -18.87 3.58 -0.48
N LEU A 61 -18.11 4.59 -0.92
CA LEU A 61 -16.86 5.02 -0.28
C LEU A 61 -17.04 5.40 1.20
N THR A 62 -18.10 6.14 1.53
CA THR A 62 -18.38 6.54 2.92
C THR A 62 -18.63 5.33 3.83
N ARG A 63 -19.38 4.33 3.36
CA ARG A 63 -19.59 3.07 4.11
C ARG A 63 -18.31 2.25 4.18
N MET A 64 -17.60 2.13 3.06
CA MET A 64 -16.35 1.39 2.96
C MET A 64 -15.28 1.93 3.93
N ASN A 65 -15.24 3.25 4.14
CA ASN A 65 -14.28 3.89 5.04
C ASN A 65 -14.39 3.41 6.50
N LYS A 66 -15.56 2.93 6.94
CA LYS A 66 -15.74 2.30 8.27
C LYS A 66 -14.87 1.06 8.45
N TYR A 67 -14.57 0.35 7.36
CA TYR A 67 -13.79 -0.89 7.35
C TYR A 67 -12.36 -0.70 6.83
N LYS A 68 -11.95 0.54 6.50
CA LYS A 68 -10.67 0.82 5.84
C LYS A 68 -9.46 0.25 6.59
N GLY A 69 -9.43 0.42 7.91
CA GLY A 69 -8.34 -0.09 8.75
C GLY A 69 -8.20 -1.61 8.67
N ILE A 70 -9.31 -2.34 8.83
CA ILE A 70 -9.31 -3.81 8.82
C ILE A 70 -9.11 -4.38 7.41
N ILE A 71 -9.59 -3.71 6.35
CA ILE A 71 -9.32 -4.07 4.95
C ILE A 71 -7.82 -3.95 4.64
N LYS A 72 -7.20 -2.83 5.04
CA LYS A 72 -5.74 -2.62 4.87
C LYS A 72 -4.94 -3.64 5.64
N SER A 73 -5.38 -3.98 6.86
CA SER A 73 -4.71 -4.99 7.68
C SER A 73 -4.83 -6.41 7.09
N ALA A 74 -6.01 -6.81 6.61
CA ALA A 74 -6.20 -8.10 5.93
C ALA A 74 -5.36 -8.21 4.66
N GLY A 75 -5.36 -7.17 3.81
CA GLY A 75 -4.53 -7.13 2.61
C GLY A 75 -3.04 -7.24 2.91
N ARG A 76 -2.56 -6.56 3.96
CA ARG A 76 -1.18 -6.70 4.44
C ARG A 76 -0.86 -8.12 4.90
N LYS A 77 -1.71 -8.73 5.73
CA LYS A 77 -1.51 -10.09 6.29
C LYS A 77 -1.43 -11.17 5.21
N LEU A 78 -2.16 -10.98 4.10
CA LEU A 78 -2.28 -11.98 3.02
C LEU A 78 -1.59 -11.57 1.71
N CYS A 79 -0.83 -10.48 1.74
CA CYS A 79 -0.14 -9.91 0.58
C CYS A 79 -1.03 -9.63 -0.65
N VAL A 80 -2.25 -9.17 -0.41
CA VAL A 80 -3.22 -8.74 -1.44
C VAL A 80 -3.40 -7.22 -1.33
N ASP A 81 -3.47 -6.53 -2.47
CA ASP A 81 -3.79 -5.10 -2.51
C ASP A 81 -5.12 -4.82 -1.77
N PRO A 82 -5.14 -3.99 -0.70
CA PRO A 82 -6.37 -3.67 0.01
C PRO A 82 -7.48 -3.11 -0.89
N ALA A 83 -7.09 -2.47 -1.98
CA ALA A 83 -8.02 -1.98 -2.99
C ALA A 83 -8.80 -3.12 -3.67
N VAL A 84 -8.19 -4.29 -3.89
CA VAL A 84 -8.88 -5.48 -4.44
C VAL A 84 -9.92 -6.00 -3.46
N ILE A 85 -9.56 -6.06 -2.16
CA ILE A 85 -10.50 -6.46 -1.11
C ILE A 85 -11.67 -5.47 -1.06
N ALA A 86 -11.41 -4.16 -1.09
CA ALA A 86 -12.45 -3.14 -1.14
C ALA A 86 -13.34 -3.25 -2.40
N GLY A 87 -12.75 -3.52 -3.56
CA GLY A 87 -13.49 -3.75 -4.81
C GLY A 87 -14.46 -4.93 -4.70
N ILE A 88 -14.02 -6.06 -4.13
CA ILE A 88 -14.87 -7.22 -3.84
C ILE A 88 -15.95 -6.86 -2.83
N VAL A 89 -15.61 -6.22 -1.71
CA VAL A 89 -16.59 -5.84 -0.68
C VAL A 89 -17.67 -4.90 -1.24
N SER A 90 -17.31 -3.99 -2.14
CA SER A 90 -18.26 -3.12 -2.84
C SER A 90 -19.18 -3.95 -3.73
N ARG A 91 -18.62 -4.81 -4.58
CA ARG A 91 -19.40 -5.66 -5.50
C ARG A 91 -20.31 -6.65 -4.78
N GLU A 92 -19.86 -7.21 -3.66
CA GLU A 92 -20.58 -8.27 -2.96
C GLU A 92 -21.67 -7.75 -2.03
N SER A 93 -21.49 -6.58 -1.42
CA SER A 93 -22.37 -6.16 -0.33
C SER A 93 -22.61 -4.66 -0.23
N HIS A 94 -22.08 -3.84 -1.14
CA HIS A 94 -22.09 -2.38 -0.99
C HIS A 94 -21.53 -1.91 0.36
N ALA A 95 -20.44 -2.55 0.78
CA ALA A 95 -19.88 -2.41 2.13
C ALA A 95 -20.91 -2.66 3.24
N GLY A 96 -21.67 -3.75 3.10
CA GLY A 96 -22.68 -4.21 4.05
C GLY A 96 -24.08 -3.63 3.87
N ALA A 97 -24.31 -2.67 2.96
CA ALA A 97 -25.63 -2.09 2.76
C ALA A 97 -26.65 -3.05 2.14
N ALA A 98 -26.20 -4.04 1.38
CA ALA A 98 -27.07 -5.07 0.79
C ALA A 98 -27.32 -6.27 1.71
N LEU A 99 -26.86 -6.22 2.97
CA LEU A 99 -26.94 -7.35 3.90
C LEU A 99 -28.06 -7.16 4.93
N THR A 100 -28.61 -8.29 5.38
CA THR A 100 -29.43 -8.32 6.59
C THR A 100 -28.61 -7.91 7.82
N HIS A 101 -29.28 -7.54 8.91
CA HIS A 101 -28.62 -7.11 10.15
C HIS A 101 -27.63 -8.14 10.73
N ASP A 102 -27.87 -9.43 10.49
CA ASP A 102 -27.02 -10.55 10.91
C ASP A 102 -25.94 -10.93 9.88
N GLY A 103 -25.83 -10.18 8.78
CA GLY A 103 -24.74 -10.24 7.81
C GLY A 103 -24.93 -11.20 6.64
N TRP A 104 -26.16 -11.57 6.31
CA TRP A 104 -26.45 -12.47 5.19
C TRP A 104 -26.97 -11.72 3.97
N ASP A 105 -26.82 -12.30 2.79
CA ASP A 105 -27.69 -11.96 1.66
C ASP A 105 -29.14 -12.41 1.94
N GLU A 106 -30.06 -11.90 1.11
CA GLU A 106 -31.48 -12.25 1.19
C GLU A 106 -31.74 -13.76 1.06
N ARG A 107 -30.90 -14.47 0.30
CA ARG A 107 -31.00 -15.92 0.07
C ARG A 107 -30.34 -16.75 1.17
N ARG A 108 -29.68 -16.11 2.14
CA ARG A 108 -28.92 -16.72 3.24
C ARG A 108 -27.87 -17.73 2.78
N ASN A 109 -27.24 -17.50 1.64
CA ASN A 109 -26.14 -18.32 1.13
C ASN A 109 -24.79 -17.61 1.31
N GLY A 110 -24.73 -16.30 1.02
CA GLY A 110 -23.53 -15.50 1.19
C GLY A 110 -23.48 -14.84 2.57
N PHE A 111 -22.31 -14.90 3.20
CA PHE A 111 -22.10 -14.32 4.53
C PHE A 111 -21.03 -13.21 4.54
N GLY A 112 -21.36 -12.11 5.20
CA GLY A 112 -20.52 -10.98 5.52
C GLY A 112 -20.05 -10.12 4.35
N LEU A 113 -19.12 -9.19 4.62
CA LEU A 113 -18.72 -8.13 3.69
C LEU A 113 -18.24 -8.64 2.31
N MET A 114 -17.61 -9.82 2.29
CA MET A 114 -17.12 -10.48 1.06
C MET A 114 -18.00 -11.66 0.59
N GLN A 115 -19.21 -11.81 1.16
CA GLN A 115 -20.21 -12.82 0.78
C GLN A 115 -19.66 -14.23 0.57
N ILE A 116 -19.04 -14.78 1.62
CA ILE A 116 -18.51 -16.16 1.57
C ILE A 116 -19.69 -17.13 1.51
N ASP A 117 -19.74 -17.96 0.47
CA ASP A 117 -20.80 -18.95 0.28
C ASP A 117 -20.70 -20.09 1.30
N ARG A 118 -21.71 -20.19 2.18
CA ARG A 118 -21.78 -21.22 3.24
C ARG A 118 -21.80 -22.65 2.69
N ARG A 119 -22.26 -22.85 1.45
CA ARG A 119 -22.37 -24.17 0.81
C ARG A 119 -21.00 -24.70 0.43
N SER A 120 -20.08 -23.79 0.09
CA SER A 120 -18.69 -24.11 -0.23
C SER A 120 -17.77 -24.03 0.99
N TYR A 121 -18.09 -23.15 1.95
CA TYR A 121 -17.28 -22.87 3.13
C TYR A 121 -18.15 -22.91 4.41
N PRO A 122 -18.38 -24.10 5.00
CA PRO A 122 -19.32 -24.26 6.11
C PRO A 122 -18.86 -23.61 7.42
N GLN A 123 -17.56 -23.40 7.60
CA GLN A 123 -16.99 -22.78 8.80
C GLN A 123 -16.82 -21.27 8.60
N LEU A 124 -17.87 -20.50 8.84
CA LEU A 124 -17.86 -19.04 8.67
C LEU A 124 -17.36 -18.31 9.91
N THR A 125 -16.44 -17.36 9.70
CA THR A 125 -15.84 -16.56 10.77
C THR A 125 -16.72 -15.37 11.11
N ARG A 126 -17.06 -15.21 12.40
CA ARG A 126 -17.90 -14.11 12.91
C ARG A 126 -17.06 -13.05 13.64
N PRO A 127 -17.55 -11.80 13.77
CA PRO A 127 -18.74 -11.26 13.12
C PRO A 127 -18.53 -10.97 11.62
N TRP A 128 -19.64 -10.82 10.89
CA TRP A 128 -19.71 -10.70 9.43
C TRP A 128 -18.94 -9.52 8.82
N ASN A 129 -18.60 -8.54 9.65
CA ASN A 129 -17.89 -7.31 9.30
C ASN A 129 -16.51 -7.17 10.00
N SER A 130 -15.97 -8.26 10.55
CA SER A 130 -14.69 -8.26 11.26
C SER A 130 -13.48 -8.35 10.34
N GLU A 131 -12.30 -8.01 10.86
CA GLU A 131 -11.03 -8.32 10.21
C GLU A 131 -10.87 -9.83 9.95
N ALA A 132 -11.31 -10.66 10.90
CA ALA A 132 -11.21 -12.12 10.78
C ALA A 132 -12.05 -12.65 9.61
N HIS A 133 -13.26 -12.09 9.39
CA HIS A 133 -14.08 -12.36 8.20
C HIS A 133 -13.37 -11.94 6.90
N LEU A 134 -12.81 -10.72 6.87
CA LEU A 134 -12.08 -10.24 5.69
C LEU A 134 -10.83 -11.09 5.39
N ILE A 135 -10.12 -11.54 6.42
CA ILE A 135 -9.00 -12.48 6.28
C ILE A 135 -9.49 -13.80 5.67
N GLN A 136 -10.62 -14.35 6.14
CA GLN A 136 -11.17 -15.58 5.59
C GLN A 136 -11.52 -15.44 4.09
N GLY A 137 -12.27 -14.38 3.73
CA GLY A 137 -12.62 -14.12 2.33
C GLY A 137 -11.39 -13.89 1.45
N THR A 138 -10.40 -13.16 1.97
CA THR A 138 -9.15 -12.91 1.24
C THR A 138 -8.30 -14.19 1.10
N GLN A 139 -8.31 -15.11 2.07
CA GLN A 139 -7.66 -16.42 1.93
C GLN A 139 -8.31 -17.25 0.82
N ILE A 140 -9.64 -17.19 0.67
CA ILE A 140 -10.35 -17.83 -0.42
C ILE A 140 -9.92 -17.23 -1.76
N LEU A 141 -9.86 -15.89 -1.87
CA LEU A 141 -9.32 -15.22 -3.06
C LEU A 141 -7.89 -15.68 -3.38
N VAL A 142 -6.99 -15.72 -2.39
CA VAL A 142 -5.61 -16.19 -2.60
C VAL A 142 -5.58 -17.64 -3.11
N LYS A 143 -6.46 -18.52 -2.61
CA LYS A 143 -6.61 -19.89 -3.14
C LYS A 143 -7.04 -19.87 -4.61
N MET A 144 -7.98 -19.00 -4.99
CA MET A 144 -8.42 -18.87 -6.38
C MET A 144 -7.31 -18.36 -7.29
N ILE A 145 -6.59 -17.31 -6.88
CA ILE A 145 -5.46 -16.79 -7.67
C ILE A 145 -4.40 -17.89 -7.83
N THR A 146 -4.06 -18.62 -6.76
CA THR A 146 -3.09 -19.72 -6.82
C THR A 146 -3.55 -20.83 -7.79
N ALA A 147 -4.84 -21.16 -7.82
CA ALA A 147 -5.39 -22.12 -8.78
C ALA A 147 -5.23 -21.63 -10.22
N ILE A 148 -5.48 -20.34 -10.49
CA ILE A 148 -5.31 -19.73 -11.81
C ILE A 148 -3.84 -19.68 -12.22
N GLN A 149 -2.92 -19.38 -11.31
CA GLN A 149 -1.48 -19.42 -11.58
C GLN A 149 -1.00 -20.79 -12.03
N ARG A 150 -1.50 -21.85 -11.38
CA ARG A 150 -1.18 -23.24 -11.76
C ARG A 150 -1.80 -23.61 -13.10
N LYS A 151 -3.04 -23.17 -13.37
CA LYS A 151 -3.75 -23.45 -14.62
C LYS A 151 -3.16 -22.69 -15.81
N PHE A 152 -2.71 -21.46 -15.60
CA PHE A 152 -2.17 -20.57 -16.64
C PHE A 152 -0.81 -19.99 -16.24
N PRO A 153 0.25 -20.80 -16.21
CA PRO A 153 1.58 -20.35 -15.76
C PRO A 153 2.22 -19.33 -16.70
N ARG A 154 1.76 -19.24 -17.97
CA ARG A 154 2.24 -18.29 -18.98
C ARG A 154 1.56 -16.92 -18.93
N TRP A 155 0.48 -16.77 -18.16
CA TRP A 155 -0.16 -15.46 -17.95
C TRP A 155 0.72 -14.55 -17.11
N THR A 156 0.62 -13.24 -17.32
CA THR A 156 1.26 -12.26 -16.44
C THR A 156 0.64 -12.32 -15.04
N LYS A 157 1.30 -11.70 -14.06
CA LYS A 157 0.78 -11.68 -12.67
C LYS A 157 -0.53 -10.89 -12.57
N GLU A 158 -0.68 -9.85 -13.37
CA GLU A 158 -1.88 -9.04 -13.52
C GLU A 158 -3.03 -9.88 -14.09
N GLN A 159 -2.74 -10.66 -15.14
CA GLN A 159 -3.72 -11.55 -15.75
C GLN A 159 -4.16 -12.66 -14.79
N GLN A 160 -3.21 -13.24 -14.04
CA GLN A 160 -3.47 -14.25 -13.01
C GLN A 160 -4.31 -13.68 -11.87
N LEU A 161 -4.06 -12.44 -11.45
CA LEU A 161 -4.87 -11.74 -10.45
C LEU A 161 -6.31 -11.56 -10.93
N LYS A 162 -6.51 -11.03 -12.15
CA LYS A 162 -7.85 -10.85 -12.73
C LYS A 162 -8.60 -12.17 -12.81
N GLY A 163 -7.94 -13.22 -13.31
CA GLY A 163 -8.52 -14.58 -13.34
C GLY A 163 -8.87 -15.09 -11.95
N GLY A 164 -8.06 -14.83 -10.92
CA GLY A 164 -8.36 -15.22 -9.55
C GLY A 164 -9.56 -14.49 -8.96
N ILE A 165 -9.76 -13.21 -9.30
CA ILE A 165 -10.96 -12.44 -8.95
C ILE A 165 -12.19 -13.03 -9.65
N SER A 166 -12.10 -13.37 -10.93
CA SER A 166 -13.20 -14.01 -11.67
C SER A 166 -13.57 -15.37 -11.05
N ALA A 167 -12.56 -16.17 -10.72
CA ALA A 167 -12.70 -17.46 -10.06
C ALA A 167 -13.20 -17.35 -8.61
N TYR A 168 -13.13 -16.20 -7.95
CA TYR A 168 -13.75 -15.99 -6.64
C TYR A 168 -15.29 -16.14 -6.73
N ASN A 169 -15.88 -15.68 -7.83
CA ASN A 169 -17.31 -15.78 -8.09
C ASN A 169 -17.73 -17.13 -8.70
N ALA A 170 -17.04 -17.59 -9.74
CA ALA A 170 -17.47 -18.75 -10.54
C ALA A 170 -16.55 -19.99 -10.42
N GLY A 171 -15.52 -19.93 -9.59
CA GLY A 171 -14.52 -20.99 -9.45
C GLY A 171 -13.51 -21.05 -10.61
N PRO A 172 -12.35 -21.72 -10.40
CA PRO A 172 -11.26 -21.76 -11.38
C PRO A 172 -11.57 -22.59 -12.63
N ARG A 173 -12.65 -23.40 -12.59
CA ARG A 173 -13.14 -24.12 -13.77
C ARG A 173 -13.83 -23.20 -14.77
N ASN A 174 -14.38 -22.06 -14.35
CA ASN A 174 -15.00 -21.11 -15.26
C ASN A 174 -13.96 -20.39 -16.13
N VAL A 175 -12.81 -20.06 -15.54
CA VAL A 175 -11.75 -19.29 -16.22
C VAL A 175 -11.01 -20.15 -17.24
N GLN A 176 -11.31 -20.01 -18.53
CA GLN A 176 -10.70 -20.78 -19.62
C GLN A 176 -9.72 -19.97 -20.48
N THR A 177 -10.06 -18.71 -20.77
CA THR A 177 -9.23 -17.78 -21.53
C THR A 177 -9.12 -16.46 -20.77
N TYR A 178 -8.16 -15.61 -21.14
CA TYR A 178 -8.03 -14.29 -20.52
C TYR A 178 -9.19 -13.36 -20.92
N ALA A 179 -9.54 -13.35 -22.22
CA ALA A 179 -10.56 -12.48 -22.78
C ALA A 179 -11.97 -12.79 -22.25
N ASP A 180 -12.29 -14.07 -22.04
CA ASP A 180 -13.64 -14.53 -21.75
C ASP A 180 -13.80 -15.05 -20.31
N MET A 181 -12.85 -14.76 -19.41
CA MET A 181 -12.85 -15.33 -18.05
C MET A 181 -14.13 -15.06 -17.27
N ASP A 182 -14.76 -13.90 -17.51
CA ASP A 182 -15.95 -13.47 -16.81
C ASP A 182 -17.23 -14.03 -17.42
N ILE A 183 -17.22 -14.60 -18.63
CA ILE A 183 -18.41 -15.27 -19.17
C ILE A 183 -18.77 -16.44 -18.24
N GLY A 184 -19.97 -16.42 -17.68
CA GLY A 184 -20.44 -17.37 -16.66
C GLY A 184 -20.37 -16.85 -15.22
N THR A 185 -19.69 -15.73 -14.96
CA THR A 185 -19.79 -15.03 -13.68
C THR A 185 -21.10 -14.24 -13.56
N THR A 186 -21.44 -13.79 -12.36
CA THR A 186 -22.58 -12.89 -12.16
C THR A 186 -22.50 -11.69 -13.10
N HIS A 187 -23.51 -11.52 -13.96
CA HIS A 187 -23.61 -10.48 -15.00
C HIS A 187 -22.50 -10.51 -16.07
N ASN A 188 -21.73 -11.60 -16.15
CA ASN A 188 -20.61 -11.77 -17.08
C ASN A 188 -19.52 -10.68 -17.01
N ASP A 189 -19.34 -10.06 -15.85
CA ASP A 189 -18.44 -8.90 -15.69
C ASP A 189 -17.70 -8.85 -14.35
N TYR A 190 -17.76 -9.93 -13.56
CA TYR A 190 -17.41 -9.85 -12.15
C TYR A 190 -15.99 -9.32 -11.92
N ALA A 191 -14.98 -9.89 -12.57
CA ALA A 191 -13.61 -9.41 -12.42
C ALA A 191 -13.41 -8.04 -13.04
N ASN A 192 -13.97 -7.77 -14.22
CA ASN A 192 -13.86 -6.46 -14.85
C ASN A 192 -14.41 -5.34 -13.95
N ASP A 193 -15.63 -5.47 -13.46
CA ASP A 193 -16.21 -4.49 -12.54
C ASP A 193 -15.41 -4.38 -11.24
N VAL A 194 -15.06 -5.50 -10.59
CA VAL A 194 -14.26 -5.48 -9.34
C VAL A 194 -12.91 -4.79 -9.55
N VAL A 195 -12.21 -5.04 -10.66
CA VAL A 195 -10.94 -4.37 -10.98
C VAL A 195 -11.14 -2.87 -11.10
N ALA A 196 -12.18 -2.40 -11.80
CA ALA A 196 -12.45 -0.98 -11.96
C ALA A 196 -12.80 -0.30 -10.61
N ARG A 197 -13.65 -0.95 -9.79
CA ARG A 197 -13.95 -0.48 -8.42
C ARG A 197 -12.69 -0.44 -7.55
N ALA A 198 -11.83 -1.46 -7.64
CA ALA A 198 -10.59 -1.52 -6.90
C ALA A 198 -9.62 -0.41 -7.32
N GLN A 199 -9.49 -0.11 -8.62
CA GLN A 199 -8.70 1.03 -9.10
C GLN A 199 -9.21 2.36 -8.52
N PHE A 200 -10.52 2.55 -8.43
CA PHE A 200 -11.10 3.70 -7.70
C PHE A 200 -10.69 3.72 -6.22
N TYR A 201 -10.82 2.61 -5.50
CA TYR A 201 -10.44 2.56 -4.08
C TYR A 201 -8.94 2.79 -3.87
N LYS A 202 -8.10 2.30 -4.77
CA LYS A 202 -6.65 2.56 -4.77
C LYS A 202 -6.38 4.07 -4.81
N LYS A 203 -7.04 4.79 -5.73
CA LYS A 203 -6.99 6.26 -5.83
C LYS A 203 -7.59 6.97 -4.61
N ASN A 204 -8.34 6.28 -3.75
CA ASN A 204 -9.03 6.85 -2.57
C ASN A 204 -8.51 6.31 -1.23
N GLY A 205 -7.21 5.98 -1.19
CA GLY A 205 -6.49 5.72 0.06
C GLY A 205 -6.61 4.27 0.56
N TYR A 206 -7.10 3.34 -0.26
CA TYR A 206 -6.90 1.90 -0.06
C TYR A 206 -5.57 1.44 -0.65
N LEU A 207 -4.56 2.29 -0.49
CA LEU A 207 -3.18 1.95 -0.77
C LEU A 207 -2.75 0.92 0.26
N SER A 208 -2.06 -0.12 -0.20
CA SER A 208 -1.31 -0.97 0.69
C SER A 208 -0.30 -0.09 1.43
N GLU A 209 -0.33 -0.10 2.78
CA GLU A 209 0.67 0.57 3.62
C GLU A 209 2.00 -0.18 3.49
N HIS A 210 2.60 -0.07 2.32
CA HIS A 210 3.76 -0.84 1.90
C HIS A 210 4.98 -0.54 2.74
N TYR A 211 5.04 0.66 3.31
CA TYR A 211 6.25 1.22 3.86
C TYR A 211 6.19 1.51 5.35
N GLY A 212 5.07 1.24 6.04
CA GLY A 212 4.91 1.53 7.47
C GLY A 212 4.19 2.84 7.76
N LYS A 213 3.70 3.01 8.99
CA LYS A 213 2.99 4.20 9.44
C LYS A 213 3.97 5.24 9.99
N LEU A 214 4.13 6.35 9.26
CA LEU A 214 5.09 7.42 9.62
C LEU A 214 4.99 7.89 11.08
N MET A 215 3.76 8.06 11.60
CA MET A 215 3.56 8.58 12.96
C MET A 215 4.03 7.60 14.05
N ASP A 216 4.09 6.31 13.73
CA ASP A 216 4.46 5.24 14.66
C ASP A 216 5.98 4.96 14.65
N VAL A 217 6.75 5.59 13.75
CA VAL A 217 8.21 5.46 13.69
C VAL A 217 8.86 6.27 14.80
N ASP A 218 9.69 5.67 15.66
CA ASP A 218 10.44 6.41 16.68
C ASP A 218 11.51 7.32 16.05
N THR A 219 11.87 8.39 16.75
CA THR A 219 12.94 9.29 16.31
C THR A 219 13.54 10.07 17.48
N THR A 220 14.85 10.28 17.43
CA THR A 220 15.57 11.20 18.31
C THR A 220 15.70 12.62 17.71
N GLY A 221 15.32 12.81 16.45
CA GLY A 221 15.45 14.06 15.71
C GLY A 221 16.89 14.38 15.29
N ALA A 222 17.15 15.66 15.01
CA ALA A 222 18.44 16.16 14.55
C ALA A 222 19.54 15.96 15.59
N SER A 223 20.75 15.65 15.14
CA SER A 223 21.95 15.78 15.96
C SER A 223 22.21 17.25 16.32
N ILE A 224 23.07 17.48 17.31
CA ILE A 224 23.54 18.82 17.64
C ILE A 224 24.32 19.46 16.47
N GLU A 225 24.98 18.66 15.63
CA GLU A 225 25.69 19.14 14.44
C GLU A 225 24.72 19.66 13.38
N THR A 226 23.61 18.95 13.17
CA THR A 226 22.51 19.44 12.32
C THR A 226 21.93 20.73 12.87
N GLY A 227 21.57 20.77 14.16
CA GLY A 227 21.06 21.98 14.80
C GLY A 227 22.00 23.18 14.66
N LYS A 228 23.29 23.01 14.93
CA LYS A 228 24.30 24.07 14.82
C LYS A 228 24.47 24.62 13.41
N GLN A 229 24.45 23.77 12.38
CA GLN A 229 24.52 24.23 10.99
C GLN A 229 23.34 25.15 10.64
N GLU A 230 22.19 24.92 11.27
CA GLU A 230 20.96 25.70 11.09
C GLU A 230 20.87 26.91 12.03
N GLY A 231 21.97 27.25 12.72
CA GLY A 231 22.03 28.35 13.68
C GLY A 231 21.23 28.10 14.96
N LEU A 232 20.98 26.84 15.32
CA LEU A 232 20.36 26.46 16.59
C LEU A 232 21.43 26.02 17.60
N SER A 233 21.22 26.36 18.87
CA SER A 233 22.10 25.92 19.97
C SER A 233 21.78 24.53 20.50
N TYR A 234 20.77 23.85 19.93
CA TYR A 234 20.23 22.57 20.39
C TYR A 234 19.99 21.61 19.22
N GLY A 235 19.98 20.31 19.53
CA GLY A 235 19.54 19.24 18.62
C GLY A 235 18.19 18.67 19.07
N GLY A 236 17.94 17.42 18.73
CA GLY A 236 16.73 16.68 19.06
C GLY A 236 15.55 16.93 18.11
N VAL A 237 14.41 16.35 18.45
CA VAL A 237 13.14 16.52 17.71
C VAL A 237 12.77 17.99 17.58
N THR A 238 12.93 18.79 18.64
CA THR A 238 12.63 20.23 18.62
C THR A 238 13.43 20.98 17.56
N ALA A 239 14.70 20.62 17.34
CA ALA A 239 15.51 21.24 16.31
C ALA A 239 14.99 20.87 14.91
N SER A 240 14.71 19.59 14.66
CA SER A 240 14.11 19.13 13.41
C SER A 240 12.80 19.85 13.09
N GLU A 241 11.90 19.97 14.06
CA GLU A 241 10.62 20.66 13.87
C GLU A 241 10.83 22.15 13.59
N LYS A 242 11.79 22.81 14.26
CA LYS A 242 12.09 24.22 13.98
C LYS A 242 12.65 24.44 12.58
N ILE A 243 13.48 23.51 12.09
CA ILE A 243 14.01 23.56 10.73
C ILE A 243 12.88 23.31 9.73
N ALA A 244 12.05 22.30 9.96
CA ALA A 244 10.89 22.01 9.11
C ALA A 244 9.89 23.18 9.06
N GLU A 245 9.66 23.88 10.17
CA GLU A 245 8.84 25.08 10.22
C GLU A 245 9.39 26.19 9.31
N ARG A 246 10.70 26.41 9.30
CA ARG A 246 11.35 27.41 8.42
C ARG A 246 11.19 27.04 6.94
N ASP A 247 11.32 25.76 6.62
CA ASP A 247 11.23 25.23 5.26
C ASP A 247 9.78 25.14 4.73
N LEU A 248 8.77 25.16 5.62
CA LEU A 248 7.37 25.00 5.25
C LEU A 248 6.94 25.97 4.14
N LYS A 249 7.35 27.24 4.23
CA LYS A 249 7.06 28.25 3.20
C LYS A 249 7.70 27.91 1.84
N ASN A 250 8.89 27.33 1.84
CA ASN A 250 9.59 26.95 0.62
C ASN A 250 8.93 25.74 -0.06
N LEU A 251 8.28 24.88 0.72
CA LEU A 251 7.63 23.67 0.24
C LEU A 251 6.20 23.90 -0.28
N GLN A 252 5.53 24.98 0.10
CA GLN A 252 4.16 25.29 -0.33
C GLN A 252 4.00 25.29 -1.85
N LYS A 253 4.96 25.85 -2.59
CA LYS A 253 4.95 25.86 -4.08
C LYS A 253 5.00 24.46 -4.72
N TYR A 254 5.38 23.43 -3.97
CA TYR A 254 5.47 22.05 -4.47
C TYR A 254 4.44 21.12 -3.84
N GLU A 255 3.57 21.63 -2.96
CA GLU A 255 2.63 20.83 -2.16
C GLU A 255 1.77 19.91 -3.04
N THR A 256 1.20 20.44 -4.11
CA THR A 256 0.39 19.64 -5.06
C THR A 256 1.20 18.51 -5.70
N LYS A 257 2.41 18.80 -6.19
CA LYS A 257 3.29 17.79 -6.80
C LYS A 257 3.66 16.70 -5.80
N ILE A 258 4.05 17.10 -4.57
CA ILE A 258 4.40 16.20 -3.48
C ILE A 258 3.21 15.29 -3.11
N LYS A 259 2.01 15.84 -2.97
CA LYS A 259 0.78 15.08 -2.69
C LYS A 259 0.41 14.12 -3.82
N ASN A 260 0.54 14.57 -5.08
CA ASN A 260 0.30 13.73 -6.25
C ASN A 260 1.24 12.53 -6.27
N VAL A 261 2.54 12.75 -6.07
CA VAL A 261 3.55 11.68 -6.06
C VAL A 261 3.34 10.72 -4.88
N GLY A 262 3.11 11.25 -3.67
CA GLY A 262 2.84 10.43 -2.49
C GLY A 262 1.61 9.53 -2.70
N LYS A 263 0.54 10.09 -3.26
CA LYS A 263 -0.67 9.34 -3.65
C LYS A 263 -0.37 8.28 -4.70
N LYS A 264 0.38 8.63 -5.75
CA LYS A 264 0.75 7.75 -6.86
C LYS A 264 1.57 6.54 -6.39
N LEU A 265 2.54 6.77 -5.50
CA LEU A 265 3.51 5.76 -5.08
C LEU A 265 3.18 5.09 -3.74
N GLY A 266 2.13 5.53 -3.04
CA GLY A 266 1.76 5.01 -1.73
C GLY A 266 2.76 5.38 -0.63
N VAL A 267 3.40 6.53 -0.74
CA VAL A 267 4.31 7.12 0.25
C VAL A 267 3.60 8.30 0.90
N ASP A 268 3.76 8.45 2.23
CA ASP A 268 3.18 9.60 2.93
C ASP A 268 3.79 10.91 2.37
N PRO A 269 3.00 11.86 1.85
CA PRO A 269 3.56 13.08 1.27
C PRO A 269 4.38 13.90 2.27
N ALA A 270 4.09 13.78 3.57
CA ALA A 270 4.88 14.40 4.63
C ALA A 270 6.32 13.86 4.71
N LEU A 271 6.53 12.59 4.36
CA LEU A 271 7.87 12.01 4.28
C LEU A 271 8.65 12.55 3.07
N ILE A 272 7.98 12.69 1.92
CA ILE A 272 8.59 13.29 0.72
C ILE A 272 8.99 14.75 1.01
N ALA A 273 8.09 15.53 1.62
CA ALA A 273 8.37 16.91 2.04
C ALA A 273 9.56 17.00 3.01
N ALA A 274 9.66 16.06 3.95
CA ALA A 274 10.78 16.00 4.90
C ALA A 274 12.12 15.69 4.26
N ILE A 275 12.15 14.77 3.29
CA ILE A 275 13.37 14.50 2.52
C ILE A 275 13.77 15.74 1.71
N ILE A 276 12.82 16.40 1.03
CA ILE A 276 13.12 17.65 0.30
C ILE A 276 13.65 18.74 1.25
N SER A 277 13.09 18.88 2.44
CA SER A 277 13.58 19.80 3.47
C SER A 277 15.01 19.46 3.88
N ARG A 278 15.30 18.19 4.15
CA ARG A 278 16.64 17.75 4.55
C ARG A 278 17.69 17.87 3.44
N GLU A 279 17.30 17.57 2.20
CA GLU A 279 18.20 17.53 1.05
C GLU A 279 18.46 18.91 0.44
N SER A 280 17.47 19.80 0.45
CA SER A 280 17.57 21.05 -0.31
C SER A 280 16.89 22.27 0.32
N HIS A 281 16.32 22.18 1.52
CA HIS A 281 15.52 23.26 2.11
C HIS A 281 14.41 23.78 1.16
N GLY A 282 13.76 22.87 0.41
CA GLY A 282 12.80 23.27 -0.62
C GLY A 282 13.45 23.94 -1.85
N GLY A 283 14.69 23.58 -2.16
CA GLY A 283 15.46 24.09 -3.29
C GLY A 283 16.28 25.34 -3.03
N ILE A 284 16.23 25.94 -1.83
CA ILE A 284 16.88 27.22 -1.54
C ILE A 284 18.40 27.13 -1.62
N VAL A 285 18.99 25.98 -1.27
CA VAL A 285 20.45 25.79 -1.28
C VAL A 285 20.99 25.31 -2.63
N LEU A 286 20.12 25.13 -3.64
CA LEU A 286 20.51 24.61 -4.94
C LEU A 286 20.93 25.73 -5.90
N LYS A 287 21.90 25.43 -6.77
CA LYS A 287 22.29 26.29 -7.89
C LYS A 287 21.93 25.60 -9.20
N ASP A 288 20.99 26.15 -9.95
CA ASP A 288 20.47 25.57 -11.21
C ASP A 288 20.00 24.11 -11.03
N GLY A 289 19.40 23.81 -9.86
CA GLY A 289 18.96 22.48 -9.49
C GLY A 289 20.05 21.56 -8.92
N TRP A 290 21.31 21.98 -8.89
CA TRP A 290 22.43 21.16 -8.40
C TRP A 290 22.83 21.51 -6.96
N GLY A 291 23.06 20.48 -6.17
CA GLY A 291 23.67 20.51 -4.84
C GLY A 291 24.81 19.50 -4.72
N ASP A 292 25.26 19.20 -3.51
CA ASP A 292 26.37 18.27 -3.21
C ASP A 292 27.55 18.33 -4.19
N ARG A 293 28.15 19.52 -4.32
CA ARG A 293 29.30 19.76 -5.23
C ARG A 293 29.03 19.36 -6.69
N GLY A 294 27.77 19.43 -7.13
CA GLY A 294 27.33 19.13 -8.49
C GLY A 294 26.97 17.66 -8.74
N ASN A 295 26.82 16.83 -7.71
CA ASN A 295 26.41 15.43 -7.87
C ASN A 295 24.91 15.21 -7.63
N GLY A 296 24.34 15.87 -6.62
CA GLY A 296 22.92 15.78 -6.30
C GLY A 296 22.09 16.71 -7.18
N PHE A 297 21.04 16.16 -7.80
CA PHE A 297 20.13 16.92 -8.65
C PHE A 297 18.73 17.05 -8.03
N GLY A 298 18.19 18.27 -8.15
CA GLY A 298 16.82 18.65 -7.82
C GLY A 298 16.42 18.55 -6.35
N LEU A 299 15.12 18.72 -6.10
CA LEU A 299 14.54 18.87 -4.75
C LEU A 299 14.89 17.73 -3.79
N MET A 300 14.95 16.50 -4.30
CA MET A 300 15.29 15.29 -3.52
C MET A 300 16.75 14.83 -3.69
N GLN A 301 17.60 15.65 -4.33
CA GLN A 301 19.04 15.40 -4.51
C GLN A 301 19.39 14.01 -5.04
N VAL A 302 18.79 13.61 -6.17
CA VAL A 302 19.12 12.35 -6.85
C VAL A 302 20.57 12.39 -7.34
N ASP A 303 21.37 11.40 -6.97
CA ASP A 303 22.79 11.35 -7.32
C ASP A 303 23.01 10.85 -8.75
N LYS A 304 23.53 11.73 -9.61
CA LYS A 304 23.82 11.43 -11.02
C LYS A 304 24.85 10.32 -11.23
N ARG A 305 25.66 9.99 -10.22
CA ARG A 305 26.67 8.91 -10.29
C ARG A 305 26.03 7.53 -10.25
N HIS A 306 24.79 7.45 -9.75
CA HIS A 306 24.06 6.20 -9.54
C HIS A 306 22.78 6.12 -10.36
N HIS A 307 22.27 7.25 -10.85
CA HIS A 307 20.99 7.32 -11.55
C HIS A 307 21.07 8.25 -12.77
N GLU A 308 20.35 7.89 -13.84
CA GLU A 308 20.06 8.80 -14.95
C GLU A 308 19.01 9.81 -14.50
N ILE A 309 19.29 11.10 -14.66
CA ILE A 309 18.43 12.18 -14.17
C ILE A 309 17.24 12.39 -15.12
N VAL A 310 16.03 12.57 -14.56
CA VAL A 310 14.82 12.84 -15.33
C VAL A 310 14.10 14.11 -14.89
N GLY A 311 13.39 14.75 -15.83
CA GLY A 311 12.62 15.97 -15.60
C GLY A 311 13.45 17.22 -15.24
N THR A 312 12.76 18.33 -14.98
CA THR A 312 13.39 19.51 -14.35
C THR A 312 13.58 19.29 -12.85
N TRP A 313 14.53 20.02 -12.26
CA TRP A 313 14.98 19.88 -10.87
C TRP A 313 13.86 19.97 -9.81
N ASP A 314 12.73 20.57 -10.15
CA ASP A 314 11.55 20.80 -9.31
C ASP A 314 10.25 20.18 -9.87
N SER A 315 10.36 19.34 -10.90
CA SER A 315 9.20 18.75 -11.58
C SER A 315 8.56 17.62 -10.77
N GLU A 316 7.31 17.29 -11.09
CA GLU A 316 6.65 16.10 -10.52
C GLU A 316 7.36 14.80 -10.97
N GLU A 317 7.98 14.80 -12.14
CA GLU A 317 8.78 13.69 -12.66
C GLU A 317 10.04 13.46 -11.80
N HIS A 318 10.75 14.53 -11.43
CA HIS A 318 11.91 14.45 -10.53
C HIS A 318 11.52 13.96 -9.13
N ILE A 319 10.43 14.50 -8.56
CA ILE A 319 9.92 14.05 -7.26
C ILE A 319 9.47 12.58 -7.32
N THR A 320 8.87 12.16 -8.45
CA THR A 320 8.53 10.74 -8.70
C THR A 320 9.79 9.89 -8.65
N GLN A 321 10.85 10.27 -9.39
CA GLN A 321 12.10 9.53 -9.42
C GLN A 321 12.72 9.39 -8.02
N GLY A 322 12.91 10.49 -7.30
CA GLY A 322 13.48 10.44 -5.94
C GLY A 322 12.66 9.58 -5.00
N THR A 323 11.33 9.63 -5.11
CA THR A 323 10.44 8.81 -4.30
C THR A 323 10.50 7.33 -4.70
N GLU A 324 10.66 6.99 -5.97
CA GLU A 324 10.84 5.60 -6.43
C GLU A 324 12.17 5.00 -5.93
N ILE A 325 13.24 5.79 -5.89
CA ILE A 325 14.52 5.40 -5.28
C ILE A 325 14.31 5.10 -3.80
N LEU A 326 13.64 5.98 -3.05
CA LEU A 326 13.28 5.74 -1.64
C LEU A 326 12.47 4.45 -1.48
N CYS A 327 11.46 4.22 -2.31
CA CYS A 327 10.69 2.98 -2.31
C CYS A 327 11.58 1.75 -2.54
N GLY A 328 12.57 1.84 -3.43
CA GLY A 328 13.59 0.82 -3.64
C GLY A 328 14.40 0.54 -2.37
N MET A 329 14.92 1.59 -1.73
CA MET A 329 15.68 1.48 -0.48
C MET A 329 14.87 0.82 0.63
N ILE A 330 13.60 1.20 0.80
CA ILE A 330 12.73 0.58 1.79
C ILE A 330 12.55 -0.91 1.46
N LYS A 331 12.30 -1.29 0.21
CA LYS A 331 12.17 -2.70 -0.19
C LYS A 331 13.44 -3.51 0.09
N ASP A 332 14.62 -2.94 -0.15
CA ASP A 332 15.89 -3.58 0.15
C ASP A 332 16.06 -3.83 1.65
N ILE A 333 15.69 -2.86 2.48
CA ILE A 333 15.69 -3.02 3.95
C ILE A 333 14.64 -4.04 4.41
N GLN A 334 13.45 -4.07 3.81
CA GLN A 334 12.45 -5.11 4.08
C GLN A 334 12.97 -6.51 3.80
N LYS A 335 13.75 -6.67 2.72
CA LYS A 335 14.39 -7.94 2.36
C LYS A 335 15.55 -8.29 3.29
N LYS A 336 16.35 -7.29 3.68
CA LYS A 336 17.53 -7.48 4.54
C LYS A 336 17.15 -7.78 5.99
N PHE A 337 16.08 -7.17 6.49
CA PHE A 337 15.60 -7.33 7.87
C PHE A 337 14.10 -7.68 7.91
N PRO A 338 13.72 -8.89 7.46
CA PRO A 338 12.31 -9.31 7.41
C PRO A 338 11.64 -9.39 8.81
N GLN A 339 12.44 -9.50 9.87
CA GLN A 339 11.98 -9.52 11.26
C GLN A 339 11.65 -8.15 11.85
N TRP A 340 12.11 -7.06 11.21
CA TRP A 340 11.77 -5.70 11.64
C TRP A 340 10.30 -5.40 11.35
N THR A 341 9.70 -4.54 12.18
CA THR A 341 8.36 -4.00 11.88
C THR A 341 8.41 -3.14 10.62
N ARG A 342 7.24 -2.84 10.05
CA ARG A 342 7.18 -1.97 8.86
C ARG A 342 7.70 -0.57 9.16
N GLU A 343 7.43 -0.06 10.35
CA GLU A 343 7.91 1.23 10.86
C GLU A 343 9.44 1.24 10.98
N GLN A 344 10.02 0.15 11.48
CA GLN A 344 11.48 0.00 11.56
C GLN A 344 12.11 -0.07 10.16
N GLN A 345 11.47 -0.81 9.24
CA GLN A 345 11.90 -0.90 7.84
C GLN A 345 11.76 0.43 7.10
N LEU A 346 10.73 1.23 7.43
CA LEU A 346 10.58 2.60 6.93
C LEU A 346 11.80 3.43 7.28
N LYS A 347 12.13 3.48 8.57
CA LYS A 347 13.25 4.26 9.10
C LYS A 347 14.57 3.82 8.49
N GLY A 348 14.79 2.51 8.40
CA GLY A 348 15.96 1.95 7.73
C GLY A 348 16.05 2.33 6.25
N GLY A 349 14.92 2.34 5.53
CA GLY A 349 14.87 2.76 4.14
C GLY A 349 15.16 4.25 3.93
N ILE A 350 14.70 5.11 4.86
CA ILE A 350 15.04 6.53 4.88
C ILE A 350 16.54 6.71 5.12
N SER A 351 17.12 5.97 6.07
CA SER A 351 18.57 6.02 6.35
C SER A 351 19.39 5.53 5.15
N ALA A 352 18.93 4.45 4.49
CA ALA A 352 19.52 3.91 3.28
C ALA A 352 19.40 4.84 2.07
N TYR A 353 18.45 5.78 2.04
CA TYR A 353 18.40 6.79 1.00
C TYR A 353 19.67 7.65 0.96
N ASN A 354 20.25 7.95 2.13
CA ASN A 354 21.48 8.73 2.24
C ASN A 354 22.75 7.87 2.12
N ALA A 355 22.81 6.71 2.79
CA ALA A 355 24.04 5.92 2.93
C ALA A 355 24.02 4.54 2.23
N GLY A 356 22.93 4.22 1.54
CA GLY A 356 22.70 2.93 0.89
C GLY A 356 22.34 1.79 1.87
N PRO A 357 21.71 0.70 1.38
CA PRO A 357 21.26 -0.42 2.23
C PRO A 357 22.40 -1.19 2.91
N LYS A 358 23.63 -1.07 2.39
CA LYS A 358 24.83 -1.68 2.97
C LYS A 358 25.23 -1.01 4.29
N ASN A 359 24.94 0.27 4.49
CA ASN A 359 25.24 0.94 5.75
C ASN A 359 24.35 0.45 6.91
N ILE A 360 23.12 0.03 6.60
CA ILE A 360 22.12 -0.30 7.62
C ILE A 360 22.38 -1.69 8.19
N GLN A 361 23.00 -1.77 9.37
CA GLN A 361 23.40 -3.04 10.00
C GLN A 361 22.56 -3.41 11.24
N SER A 362 22.06 -2.42 11.98
CA SER A 362 21.14 -2.61 13.11
C SER A 362 20.13 -1.47 13.17
N TYR A 363 19.07 -1.64 13.97
CA TYR A 363 18.00 -0.65 14.05
C TYR A 363 18.46 0.61 14.80
N GLU A 364 19.07 0.43 15.96
CA GLU A 364 19.44 1.49 16.90
C GLU A 364 20.59 2.36 16.38
N ARG A 365 21.42 1.81 15.48
CA ARG A 365 22.64 2.45 14.97
C ARG A 365 22.59 2.71 13.46
N MET A 366 21.40 2.61 12.84
CA MET A 366 21.26 2.71 11.38
C MET A 366 21.82 4.00 10.78
N ASP A 367 21.70 5.11 11.51
CA ASP A 367 22.15 6.41 11.04
C ASP A 367 23.65 6.62 11.23
N ILE A 368 24.37 5.78 11.98
CA ILE A 368 25.84 5.91 12.06
C ILE A 368 26.42 5.64 10.66
N GLY A 369 27.16 6.60 10.12
CA GLY A 369 27.67 6.59 8.74
C GLY A 369 26.81 7.38 7.75
N THR A 370 25.61 7.82 8.12
CA THR A 370 24.86 8.83 7.35
C THR A 370 25.44 10.22 7.58
N THR A 371 25.07 11.18 6.73
CA THR A 371 25.43 12.60 6.91
C THR A 371 25.03 13.08 8.31
N LYS A 372 26.03 13.47 9.13
CA LYS A 372 25.89 13.90 10.54
C LYS A 372 25.30 12.84 11.49
N ASN A 373 25.32 11.57 11.08
CA ASN A 373 24.87 10.43 11.86
C ASN A 373 23.42 10.50 12.37
N ASP A 374 22.53 11.21 11.66
CA ASP A 374 21.17 11.48 12.14
C ASP A 374 20.10 11.48 11.03
N TYR A 375 20.43 11.06 9.82
CA TYR A 375 19.63 11.35 8.64
C TYR A 375 18.18 10.88 8.77
N ALA A 376 17.94 9.61 9.09
CA ALA A 376 16.57 9.12 9.24
C ALA A 376 15.87 9.69 10.48
N ASN A 377 16.58 9.85 11.60
CA ASN A 377 16.00 10.45 12.80
C ASN A 377 15.50 11.88 12.52
N ASP A 378 16.34 12.75 11.95
CA ASP A 378 15.95 14.11 11.60
C ASP A 378 14.79 14.11 10.59
N VAL A 379 14.90 13.36 9.48
CA VAL A 379 13.84 13.29 8.45
C VAL A 379 12.51 12.82 9.05
N VAL A 380 12.48 11.80 9.90
CA VAL A 380 11.24 11.33 10.54
C VAL A 380 10.63 12.43 11.42
N ALA A 381 11.44 13.17 12.18
CA ALA A 381 10.94 14.26 13.02
C ALA A 381 10.34 15.39 12.18
N ARG A 382 11.03 15.80 11.10
CA ARG A 382 10.51 16.78 10.12
C ARG A 382 9.21 16.29 9.47
N ALA A 383 9.16 15.01 9.10
CA ALA A 383 7.99 14.41 8.46
C ALA A 383 6.77 14.41 9.39
N LYS A 384 6.95 14.10 10.67
CA LYS A 384 5.86 14.20 11.66
C LYS A 384 5.36 15.64 11.82
N PHE A 385 6.24 16.64 11.73
CA PHE A 385 5.83 18.04 11.70
C PHE A 385 5.00 18.36 10.45
N TYR A 386 5.47 18.02 9.25
CA TYR A 386 4.71 18.26 8.02
C TYR A 386 3.37 17.54 8.00
N LYS A 387 3.29 16.34 8.60
CA LYS A 387 2.05 15.57 8.71
C LYS A 387 0.97 16.32 9.48
N ARG A 388 1.37 17.00 10.56
CA ARG A 388 0.46 17.85 11.36
C ARG A 388 0.10 19.18 10.67
N ASN A 389 0.85 19.56 9.64
CA ASN A 389 0.71 20.82 8.91
C ASN A 389 0.22 20.62 7.46
N GLY A 390 -0.54 19.55 7.21
CA GLY A 390 -1.35 19.42 5.99
C GLY A 390 -0.72 18.63 4.85
N TYR A 391 0.43 17.99 5.04
CA TYR A 391 1.04 17.09 4.04
C TYR A 391 0.53 15.64 4.11
#